data_AF-A0A536Z7W1-F1
#
_entry.id   AF-A0A536Z7W1-F1
#
_cell.length_a   1.000
_cell.length_b   1.000
_cell.length_c   1.000
_cell.angle_alpha   90.00
_cell.angle_beta   90.00
_cell.angle_gamma   90.00
#
_symmetry.space_group_name_H-M   'P 1'
#
loop_
_entity.id
_entity.type
_entity.pdbx_description
1 polymer ?
#
loop_
_entity_poly.entity_id
_entity_poly.type
_entity_poly.pdbx_seq_one_letter_code
_entity_poly.pdbx_strand_id
1 'polypeptide(L)'
;WVEQLSAKGARCFIAGAGGAAHLAGVIAAKTTLPVLGVPMPSKYLHGLDSLLSIVQMPKGIPVATFAIGEAGAANAGLFAVAMLAQGDAKLAKLLAQFRAGQAEAVKNAKLPG
;
A
#
# COMPACT_ATOMS: atom_id res chain seq x y z
N TRP A 1 16.25 -10.44 -5.48
CA TRP A 1 14.84 -10.64 -5.90
C TRP A 1 14.20 -9.36 -6.43
N VAL A 2 14.37 -8.20 -5.79
CA VAL A 2 13.82 -6.90 -6.28
C VAL A 2 14.19 -6.61 -7.73
N GLU A 3 15.49 -6.67 -8.06
CA GLU A 3 16.00 -6.45 -9.43
C GLU A 3 15.40 -7.43 -10.44
N GLN A 4 15.35 -8.72 -10.09
CA GLN A 4 14.77 -9.77 -10.93
C GLN A 4 13.28 -9.54 -11.19
N LEU A 5 12.50 -9.16 -10.18
CA LEU A 5 11.08 -8.86 -10.35
C LEU A 5 10.86 -7.58 -11.17
N SER A 6 11.73 -6.58 -11.00
CA SER A 6 11.73 -5.36 -11.81
C SER A 6 11.97 -5.70 -13.29
N ALA A 7 12.96 -6.54 -13.58
CA ALA A 7 13.25 -7.02 -14.94
C ALA A 7 12.11 -7.87 -15.54
N LYS A 8 11.32 -8.54 -14.69
CA LYS A 8 10.12 -9.30 -15.10
C LYS A 8 8.87 -8.45 -15.29
N GLY A 9 8.98 -7.12 -15.20
CA GLY A 9 7.87 -6.20 -15.48
C GLY A 9 7.01 -5.83 -14.28
N ALA A 10 7.51 -6.02 -13.04
CA ALA A 10 6.85 -5.45 -11.87
C ALA A 10 6.67 -3.93 -12.03
N ARG A 11 5.55 -3.40 -11.53
CA ARG A 11 5.21 -1.97 -11.66
C ARG A 11 5.30 -1.20 -10.35
N CYS A 12 5.18 -1.90 -9.23
CA CYS A 12 5.37 -1.39 -7.87
C CYS A 12 5.59 -2.57 -6.93
N PHE A 13 6.01 -2.29 -5.69
CA PHE A 13 6.10 -3.27 -4.61
C PHE A 13 5.18 -2.88 -3.47
N ILE A 14 4.44 -3.84 -2.91
CA ILE A 14 3.72 -3.68 -1.65
C ILE A 14 4.49 -4.46 -0.60
N ALA A 15 4.90 -3.80 0.48
CA ALA A 15 5.76 -4.36 1.52
C ALA A 15 5.10 -4.20 2.89
N GLY A 16 4.69 -5.33 3.49
CA GLY A 16 4.19 -5.39 4.85
C GLY A 16 5.29 -5.81 5.83
N ALA A 17 5.49 -5.06 6.92
CA ALA A 17 6.42 -5.42 7.99
C ALA A 17 6.00 -4.85 9.35
N GLY A 18 6.36 -5.54 10.44
CA GLY A 18 6.04 -5.16 11.82
C GLY A 18 7.28 -5.05 12.72
N GLY A 19 7.18 -4.32 13.82
CA GLY A 19 8.28 -4.03 14.73
C GLY A 19 9.28 -3.04 14.12
N ALA A 20 10.55 -3.44 14.06
CA ALA A 20 11.60 -2.74 13.30
C ALA A 20 11.42 -2.99 11.79
N ALA A 21 10.43 -2.32 11.20
CA ALA A 21 9.88 -2.63 9.89
C ALA A 21 10.73 -2.08 8.71
N HIS A 22 11.94 -2.62 8.52
CA HIS A 22 12.90 -2.13 7.51
C HIS A 22 12.64 -2.59 6.07
N LEU A 23 11.77 -3.59 5.85
CA LEU A 23 11.59 -4.24 4.55
C LEU A 23 11.28 -3.24 3.42
N ALA A 24 10.34 -2.32 3.66
CA ALA A 24 9.94 -1.34 2.66
C ALA A 24 11.11 -0.40 2.26
N GLY A 25 11.88 0.07 3.24
CA GLY A 25 13.07 0.90 2.99
C GLY A 25 14.17 0.15 2.22
N VAL A 26 14.42 -1.12 2.57
CA VAL A 26 15.40 -1.97 1.87
C VAL A 26 15.02 -2.20 0.40
N ILE A 27 13.73 -2.37 0.11
CA ILE A 27 13.25 -2.50 -1.26
C ILE A 27 13.44 -1.18 -2.00
N ALA A 28 13.01 -0.05 -1.41
CA ALA A 28 13.09 1.27 -2.01
C ALA A 28 14.53 1.71 -2.32
N ALA A 29 15.51 1.26 -1.51
CA ALA A 29 16.92 1.52 -1.77
C ALA A 29 17.48 0.75 -2.99
N LYS A 30 16.77 -0.25 -3.51
CA LYS A 30 17.23 -1.16 -4.58
C LYS A 30 16.44 -1.02 -5.89
N THR A 31 15.46 -0.14 -5.95
CA THR A 31 14.63 0.03 -7.14
C THR A 31 14.14 1.46 -7.27
N THR A 32 13.93 1.90 -8.51
CA THR A 32 13.22 3.14 -8.81
C THR A 32 11.72 2.93 -8.96
N LEU A 33 11.25 1.68 -8.88
CA LEU A 33 9.83 1.37 -8.87
C LEU A 33 9.18 1.85 -7.56
N PRO A 34 7.93 2.32 -7.60
CA PRO A 34 7.19 2.74 -6.41
C PRO A 34 7.13 1.63 -5.35
N VAL A 35 7.40 1.99 -4.09
CA VAL A 35 7.26 1.09 -2.94
C VAL A 35 6.17 1.59 -2.01
N LEU A 36 5.22 0.70 -1.73
CA LEU A 36 4.01 0.93 -0.93
C LEU A 36 4.18 0.17 0.40
N GLY A 37 4.42 0.90 1.49
CA GLY A 37 4.68 0.34 2.81
C GLY A 37 3.41 0.18 3.64
N VAL A 38 3.19 -1.02 4.19
CA VAL A 38 2.07 -1.35 5.08
C VAL A 38 2.61 -1.70 6.46
N PRO A 39 2.46 -0.82 7.46
CA PRO A 39 2.83 -1.13 8.83
C PRO A 39 1.96 -2.26 9.39
N MET A 40 2.57 -3.32 9.88
CA MET A 40 1.85 -4.43 10.52
C MET A 40 1.74 -4.19 12.03
N PRO A 41 0.62 -4.55 12.67
CA PRO A 41 0.46 -4.38 14.11
C PRO A 41 1.53 -5.17 14.87
N SER A 42 2.17 -4.50 15.83
CA SER A 42 3.11 -5.12 16.76
C SER A 42 2.43 -5.43 18.09
N LYS A 43 2.99 -6.40 18.84
CA LYS A 43 2.38 -6.92 20.06
C LYS A 43 2.17 -5.86 21.16
N TYR A 44 3.13 -4.95 21.33
CA TYR A 44 3.17 -4.03 22.46
C TYR A 44 2.91 -2.57 22.08
N LEU A 45 3.25 -2.17 20.85
CA LEU A 45 3.13 -0.79 20.38
C LEU A 45 2.03 -0.63 19.34
N HIS A 46 1.21 -1.67 19.14
CA HIS A 46 0.06 -1.68 18.23
C HIS A 46 0.40 -1.17 16.82
N GLY A 47 1.64 -1.39 16.37
CA GLY A 47 2.13 -0.98 15.04
C GLY A 47 2.67 0.44 14.96
N LEU A 48 2.74 1.22 16.04
CA LEU A 48 3.36 2.55 16.03
C LEU A 48 4.86 2.49 15.69
N ASP A 49 5.57 1.52 16.25
CA ASP A 49 6.96 1.18 15.90
C ASP A 49 7.12 0.89 14.41
N SER A 50 6.18 0.12 13.87
CA SER A 50 6.15 -0.32 12.48
C SER A 50 5.86 0.86 11.55
N LEU A 51 4.92 1.73 11.95
CA LEU A 51 4.57 2.93 11.21
C LEU A 51 5.77 3.87 11.12
N LEU A 52 6.39 4.19 12.26
CA LEU A 52 7.55 5.08 12.31
C LEU A 52 8.76 4.51 11.56
N SER A 53 8.95 3.19 11.60
CA SER A 53 10.03 2.52 10.86
C SER A 53 9.86 2.57 9.34
N ILE A 54 8.62 2.70 8.84
CA ILE A 54 8.32 2.73 7.40
C ILE A 54 8.18 4.17 6.89
N VAL A 55 7.49 5.05 7.62
CA VAL A 55 7.13 6.39 7.13
C VAL A 55 8.27 7.40 7.21
N GLN A 56 9.16 7.26 8.19
CA GLN A 56 10.24 8.24 8.47
C GLN A 56 11.47 8.03 7.58
N MET A 57 11.26 7.76 6.29
CA MET A 57 12.37 7.61 5.35
C MET A 57 13.09 8.95 5.14
N PRO A 58 14.43 8.97 5.14
CA PRO A 58 15.19 10.17 4.86
C PRO A 58 15.00 10.63 3.40
N LYS A 59 15.32 11.90 3.14
CA LYS A 59 15.28 12.49 1.80
C LYS A 59 16.08 11.63 0.80
N GLY A 60 15.45 11.30 -0.32
CA GLY A 60 16.06 10.61 -1.45
C GLY A 60 15.51 9.22 -1.72
N ILE A 61 15.01 8.51 -0.70
CA ILE A 61 14.48 7.14 -0.83
C ILE A 61 13.04 7.08 -0.31
N PRO A 62 12.03 7.45 -1.11
CA PRO A 62 10.65 7.56 -0.64
C PRO A 62 9.96 6.19 -0.49
N VAL A 63 9.06 6.09 0.49
CA VAL A 63 8.10 4.99 0.64
C VAL A 63 6.71 5.58 0.86
N ALA A 64 5.73 5.22 0.03
CA ALA A 64 4.34 5.62 0.24
C ALA A 64 3.75 4.74 1.35
N THR A 65 3.43 5.32 2.51
CA THR A 65 3.02 4.57 3.70
C THR A 65 1.51 4.63 3.91
N PHE A 66 0.91 3.50 4.24
CA PHE A 66 -0.54 3.36 4.47
C PHE A 66 -0.85 3.13 5.95
N ALA A 67 -2.14 3.01 6.28
CA ALA A 67 -2.61 2.75 7.64
C ALA A 67 -2.00 1.44 8.23
N ILE A 68 -2.02 1.31 9.55
CA ILE A 68 -1.58 0.08 10.21
C ILE A 68 -2.58 -1.05 9.93
N GLY A 69 -2.07 -2.24 9.58
CA GLY A 69 -2.84 -3.48 9.46
C GLY A 69 -3.66 -3.61 8.17
N GLU A 70 -4.79 -4.32 8.27
CA GLU A 70 -5.58 -4.78 7.13
C GLU A 70 -6.11 -3.64 6.25
N ALA A 71 -6.57 -2.55 6.87
CA ALA A 71 -7.01 -1.37 6.15
C ALA A 71 -5.88 -0.76 5.30
N GLY A 72 -4.65 -0.77 5.80
CA GLY A 72 -3.46 -0.35 5.06
C GLY A 72 -3.13 -1.27 3.90
N ALA A 73 -3.20 -2.59 4.12
CA ALA A 73 -2.97 -3.59 3.08
C ALA A 73 -3.96 -3.44 1.92
N ALA A 74 -5.25 -3.29 2.23
CA ALA A 74 -6.30 -3.05 1.25
C ALA A 74 -6.05 -1.75 0.46
N ASN A 75 -5.74 -0.66 1.17
CA ASN A 75 -5.49 0.64 0.54
C ASN A 75 -4.20 0.67 -0.29
N ALA A 76 -3.14 -0.04 0.11
CA ALA A 76 -1.93 -0.19 -0.70
C ALA A 76 -2.24 -0.91 -2.02
N GLY A 77 -3.07 -1.96 -1.99
CA GLY A 77 -3.55 -2.63 -3.21
C GLY A 77 -4.36 -1.70 -4.11
N LEU A 78 -5.32 -0.97 -3.53
CA LEU A 78 -6.14 -0.01 -4.29
C LEU A 78 -5.31 1.14 -4.86
N PHE A 79 -4.28 1.59 -4.13
CA PHE A 79 -3.37 2.63 -4.61
C PHE A 79 -2.51 2.12 -5.76
N ALA A 80 -1.98 0.88 -5.67
CA ALA A 80 -1.28 0.25 -6.79
C ALA A 80 -2.18 0.18 -8.05
N VAL A 81 -3.44 -0.23 -7.90
CA VAL A 81 -4.41 -0.23 -9.01
C VAL A 81 -4.63 1.18 -9.55
N ALA A 82 -4.76 2.20 -8.68
CA ALA A 82 -4.94 3.58 -9.10
C ALA A 82 -3.74 4.12 -9.90
N MET A 83 -2.52 3.73 -9.54
CA MET A 83 -1.31 4.06 -10.29
C MET A 83 -1.30 3.39 -11.67
N LEU A 84 -1.64 2.10 -11.74
CA LEU A 84 -1.70 1.35 -13.00
C LEU A 84 -2.80 1.86 -13.93
N ALA A 85 -3.95 2.24 -13.37
CA ALA A 85 -5.10 2.75 -14.10
C ALA A 85 -4.81 4.03 -14.91
N GLN A 86 -3.78 4.81 -14.56
CA GLN A 86 -3.38 5.99 -15.34
C GLN A 86 -2.97 5.64 -16.78
N GLY A 87 -2.45 4.42 -17.00
CA GLY A 87 -2.08 3.91 -18.32
C GLY A 87 -3.00 2.81 -18.86
N ASP A 88 -4.08 2.49 -18.17
CA ASP A 88 -4.97 1.37 -18.51
C ASP A 88 -6.44 1.76 -18.29
N ALA A 89 -7.13 2.07 -19.39
CA ALA A 89 -8.53 2.48 -19.38
C ALA A 89 -9.48 1.41 -18.82
N LYS A 90 -9.14 0.12 -18.96
CA LYS A 90 -9.93 -0.98 -18.41
C LYS A 90 -9.80 -1.00 -16.89
N LEU A 91 -8.59 -0.88 -16.35
CA LEU A 91 -8.37 -0.77 -14.91
C LEU A 91 -9.00 0.50 -14.33
N ALA A 92 -8.91 1.64 -15.03
CA ALA A 92 -9.56 2.88 -14.62
C ALA A 92 -11.09 2.71 -14.47
N LYS A 93 -11.74 2.05 -15.44
CA LYS A 93 -13.16 1.74 -15.37
C LYS A 93 -13.49 0.81 -14.20
N LEU A 94 -12.72 -0.26 -14.00
CA LEU A 94 -12.93 -1.20 -12.89
C LEU A 94 -12.77 -0.52 -11.53
N LEU A 95 -11.77 0.34 -11.36
CA LEU A 95 -11.55 1.11 -10.14
C LEU A 95 -12.70 2.10 -9.87
N ALA A 96 -13.20 2.77 -10.90
CA ALA A 96 -14.36 3.66 -10.78
C ALA A 96 -15.62 2.89 -10.36
N GLN A 97 -15.87 1.73 -10.97
CA GLN A 97 -16.98 0.84 -10.59
C GLN A 97 -16.86 0.34 -9.15
N PHE A 98 -15.66 -0.08 -8.73
CA PHE A 98 -15.40 -0.50 -7.35
C PHE A 98 -15.76 0.61 -6.36
N ARG A 99 -15.30 1.85 -6.61
CA ARG A 99 -15.60 3.00 -5.73
C ARG A 99 -17.08 3.36 -5.71
N ALA A 100 -17.76 3.30 -6.86
CA ALA A 100 -19.21 3.50 -6.92
C ALA A 100 -19.96 2.44 -6.09
N GLY A 101 -19.55 1.17 -6.20
CA GLY A 101 -20.13 0.08 -5.40
C GLY A 101 -19.94 0.28 -3.90
N GLN A 102 -18.78 0.77 -3.45
CA GLN A 102 -18.55 1.12 -2.04
C GLN A 102 -19.50 2.23 -1.56
N ALA A 103 -19.69 3.29 -2.36
CA ALA A 103 -20.60 4.38 -2.02
C ALA A 103 -22.06 3.88 -1.89
N GLU A 104 -22.51 3.03 -2.80
CA GLU A 104 -23.84 2.42 -2.74
C GLU A 104 -23.98 1.48 -1.53
N ALA A 105 -22.94 0.73 -1.16
CA ALA A 105 -22.95 -0.11 0.03
C ALA A 105 -23.16 0.72 1.31
N VAL A 106 -22.53 1.89 1.42
CA VAL A 106 -22.74 2.80 2.55
C VAL A 106 -24.16 3.37 2.56
N LYS A 107 -24.69 3.80 1.42
CA LYS A 107 -26.08 4.33 1.33
C LYS A 107 -27.12 3.30 1.77
N ASN A 108 -26.88 2.03 1.46
CA ASN A 108 -27.80 0.93 1.77
C ASN A 108 -27.55 0.30 3.15
N ALA A 109 -26.53 0.74 3.88
CA ALA A 109 -26.24 0.23 5.21
C ALA A 109 -27.36 0.62 6.18
N LYS A 110 -27.91 -0.38 6.89
CA LYS A 110 -28.86 -0.14 7.98
C LYS A 110 -28.09 0.15 9.26
N LEU A 111 -28.56 1.14 10.02
CA LEU A 111 -27.99 1.43 11.32
C LEU A 111 -28.27 0.27 12.28
N PRO A 112 -27.27 -0.17 13.08
CA PRO A 112 -27.55 -1.06 14.20
C PRO A 112 -28.49 -0.33 15.17
N GLY A 113 -29.66 -0.92 15.40
CA GLY A 113 -30.63 -0.44 16.39
C GLY A 113 -30.26 -0.85 17.80
#